data_AF-A0A836SJS3-F1
#
_entry.id   AF-A0A836SJS3-F1
#
_cell.length_a   1.000
_cell.length_b   1.000
_cell.length_c   1.000
_cell.angle_alpha   90.00
_cell.angle_beta   90.00
_cell.angle_gamma   90.00
#
_symmetry.space_group_name_H-M   'P 1'
#
loop_
_entity.id
_entity.type
_entity.pdbx_description
1 polymer ?
#
loop_
_entity_poly.entity_id
_entity_poly.type
_entity_poly.pdbx_seq_one_letter_code
_entity_poly.pdbx_strand_id
1 'polypeptide(L)'
;MPITLKFVLQYLIEPPKMNRFNQKIAALHKKCGPLILSYLKYTLHIPAQDAEDLLQDTFVKVASNIDQFRGEGTEKNWVFTIAKNTAFNYFKTRKKLPILSSELKNPVYDEVDEGEEQKEPLENPQELYPTDFENRLDGIMRDMEKTLCIQLCMEKSLAQYERDNPHALCPLLVTLSDLNSPIEEIADIIFRTVLETKKLLKQCRKEMKRYKDYNEYEKKYGQASLCWLIIQLQEMGTAKEIGEIIGKDESAVRTAASRCRKNMKTYFKQCKEEC
;
A
#
# COMPACT_ATOMS: atom_id res chain seq x y z
N MET A 1 1.85 -1.42 31.82
CA MET A 1 2.11 -0.77 30.52
C MET A 1 3.61 -0.61 30.35
N PRO A 2 4.21 -1.11 29.26
CA PRO A 2 5.64 -0.98 29.05
C PRO A 2 6.01 0.50 28.80
N ILE A 3 7.16 0.90 29.34
CA ILE A 3 7.68 2.28 29.39
C ILE A 3 7.80 2.92 27.98
N THR A 4 7.87 2.11 26.94
CA THR A 4 7.92 2.51 25.52
C THR A 4 6.62 3.09 24.98
N LEU A 5 5.44 2.60 25.41
CA LEU A 5 4.15 3.13 24.92
C LEU A 5 3.89 4.54 25.45
N LYS A 6 4.34 4.83 26.68
CA LYS A 6 4.20 6.14 27.30
C LYS A 6 5.06 7.21 26.59
N PHE A 7 6.25 6.84 26.15
CA PHE A 7 7.13 7.73 25.38
C PHE A 7 6.59 8.05 23.99
N VAL A 8 6.00 7.07 23.30
CA VAL A 8 5.44 7.25 21.95
C VAL A 8 4.12 8.03 21.99
N LEU A 9 3.23 7.72 22.94
CA LEU A 9 2.00 8.51 23.13
C LEU A 9 2.31 9.94 23.58
N GLN A 10 3.35 10.16 24.38
CA GLN A 10 3.79 11.51 24.76
C GLN A 10 4.38 12.31 23.58
N TYR A 11 4.94 11.64 22.56
CA TYR A 11 5.39 12.30 21.33
C TYR A 11 4.25 12.61 20.35
N LEU A 12 3.13 11.88 20.42
CA LEU A 12 2.02 11.96 19.47
C LEU A 12 0.77 12.69 20.00
N ILE A 13 0.54 12.71 21.32
CA ILE A 13 -0.70 13.24 21.95
C ILE A 13 -0.50 14.63 22.55
N GLU A 14 0.71 15.01 22.96
CA GLU A 14 1.04 16.37 23.41
C GLU A 14 2.39 16.80 22.81
N PRO A 15 2.46 17.57 21.71
CA PRO A 15 3.75 17.91 21.13
C PRO A 15 4.51 18.86 22.07
N PRO A 16 5.60 18.44 22.74
CA PRO A 16 6.49 19.41 23.39
C PRO A 16 7.06 20.31 22.29
N LYS A 17 7.22 21.62 22.55
CA LYS A 17 7.65 22.66 21.60
C LYS A 17 8.42 22.07 20.40
N MET A 18 7.72 21.94 19.27
CA MET A 18 8.15 21.14 18.13
C MET A 18 9.48 21.66 17.58
N ASN A 19 10.59 20.99 17.86
CA ASN A 19 11.88 21.32 17.26
C ASN A 19 11.92 20.83 15.80
N ARG A 20 12.88 21.34 15.00
CA ARG A 20 13.01 21.00 13.57
C ARG A 20 13.17 19.48 13.32
N PHE A 21 13.73 18.77 14.30
CA PHE A 21 13.95 17.33 14.27
C PHE A 21 12.63 16.54 14.32
N ASN A 22 11.75 16.88 15.26
CA ASN A 22 10.45 16.24 15.41
C ASN A 22 9.54 16.49 14.20
N GLN A 23 9.63 17.67 13.59
CA GLN A 23 8.89 18.00 12.36
C GLN A 23 9.31 17.12 11.19
N LYS A 24 10.61 16.84 11.05
CA LYS A 24 11.14 15.99 9.98
C LYS A 24 10.67 14.54 10.12
N ILE A 25 10.73 13.99 11.33
CA ILE A 25 10.26 12.62 11.61
C ILE A 25 8.76 12.51 11.35
N ALA A 26 7.96 13.48 11.80
CA ALA A 26 6.52 13.50 11.53
C ALA A 26 6.21 13.56 10.02
N ALA A 27 6.99 14.32 9.24
CA ALA A 27 6.86 14.38 7.80
C ALA A 27 7.21 13.04 7.11
N LEU A 28 8.27 12.37 7.57
CA LEU A 28 8.64 11.03 7.09
C LEU A 28 7.56 9.99 7.45
N HIS A 29 7.03 10.03 8.68
CA HIS A 29 5.96 9.13 9.10
C HIS A 29 4.70 9.32 8.27
N LYS A 30 4.28 10.58 8.08
CA LYS A 30 3.10 10.89 7.26
C LYS A 30 3.24 10.37 5.83
N LYS A 31 4.46 10.36 5.28
CA LYS A 31 4.74 10.01 3.89
C LYS A 31 5.00 8.51 3.68
N CYS A 32 5.74 7.87 4.57
CA CYS A 32 6.19 6.48 4.41
C CYS A 32 5.37 5.51 5.25
N GLY A 33 4.76 5.96 6.35
CA GLY A 33 4.10 5.11 7.32
C GLY A 33 2.92 4.31 6.75
N PRO A 34 1.96 4.93 6.05
CA PRO A 34 0.84 4.20 5.45
C PRO A 34 1.29 3.10 4.47
N LEU A 35 2.31 3.38 3.65
CA LEU A 35 2.85 2.43 2.67
C LEU A 35 3.55 1.24 3.36
N ILE A 36 4.36 1.52 4.38
CA ILE A 36 5.00 0.47 5.18
C ILE A 36 3.93 -0.40 5.85
N LEU A 37 2.95 0.22 6.51
CA LEU A 37 1.88 -0.51 7.19
C LEU A 37 1.08 -1.40 6.23
N SER A 38 0.71 -0.85 5.07
CA SER A 38 0.03 -1.59 4.01
C SER A 38 0.85 -2.78 3.52
N TYR A 39 2.15 -2.59 3.30
CA TYR A 39 3.04 -3.67 2.85
C TYR A 39 3.16 -4.78 3.93
N LEU A 40 3.34 -4.40 5.19
CA LEU A 40 3.40 -5.34 6.31
C LEU A 40 2.10 -6.16 6.43
N LYS A 41 0.93 -5.51 6.38
CA LYS A 41 -0.38 -6.17 6.54
C LYS A 41 -0.76 -7.04 5.34
N TYR A 42 -0.59 -6.52 4.12
CA TYR A 42 -1.21 -7.14 2.94
C TYR A 42 -0.23 -7.82 2.00
N THR A 43 1.06 -7.49 2.05
CA THR A 43 2.08 -8.19 1.23
C THR A 43 2.77 -9.27 2.05
N LEU A 44 3.08 -8.98 3.31
CA LEU A 44 3.73 -9.93 4.22
C LEU A 44 2.76 -10.67 5.15
N HIS A 45 1.45 -10.36 5.06
CA HIS A 45 0.38 -10.99 5.84
C HIS A 45 0.66 -11.00 7.35
N ILE A 46 1.24 -9.92 7.87
CA ILE A 46 1.45 -9.73 9.30
C ILE A 46 0.12 -9.34 9.96
N PRO A 47 -0.26 -9.98 11.09
CA PRO A 47 -1.46 -9.62 11.84
C PRO A 47 -1.52 -8.11 12.12
N ALA A 48 -2.73 -7.54 12.07
CA ALA A 48 -2.89 -6.08 12.09
C ALA A 48 -2.20 -5.38 13.27
N GLN A 49 -2.29 -5.98 14.47
CA GLN A 49 -1.64 -5.47 15.68
C GLN A 49 -0.11 -5.54 15.59
N ASP A 50 0.45 -6.68 15.17
CA ASP A 50 1.89 -6.84 14.97
C ASP A 50 2.43 -5.86 13.92
N ALA A 51 1.68 -5.60 12.84
CA ALA A 51 2.08 -4.67 11.79
C ALA A 51 2.13 -3.22 12.30
N GLU A 52 1.21 -2.84 13.18
CA GLU A 52 1.19 -1.51 13.83
C GLU A 52 2.37 -1.36 14.81
N ASP A 53 2.65 -2.40 15.60
CA ASP A 53 3.82 -2.42 16.50
C ASP A 53 5.14 -2.32 15.72
N LEU A 54 5.27 -3.04 14.59
CA LEU A 54 6.45 -2.96 13.72
C LEU A 54 6.62 -1.60 13.06
N LEU A 55 5.52 -0.97 12.66
CA LEU A 55 5.55 0.40 12.14
C LEU A 55 6.08 1.35 13.22
N GLN A 56 5.57 1.23 14.45
CA GLN A 56 6.03 2.03 15.57
C GLN A 56 7.52 1.83 15.85
N ASP A 57 7.99 0.58 15.93
CA ASP A 57 9.41 0.25 16.13
C ASP A 57 10.30 0.79 15.00
N THR A 58 9.80 0.75 13.76
CA THR A 58 10.49 1.33 12.60
C THR A 58 10.71 2.82 12.83
N PHE A 59 9.69 3.57 13.23
CA PHE A 59 9.80 5.02 13.41
C PHE A 59 10.54 5.44 14.69
N VAL A 60 10.56 4.60 15.73
CA VAL A 60 11.47 4.75 16.87
C VAL A 60 12.92 4.64 16.41
N LYS A 61 13.25 3.66 15.55
CA LYS A 61 14.61 3.53 14.98
C LYS A 61 14.97 4.69 14.04
N VAL A 62 14.02 5.15 13.22
CA VAL A 62 14.21 6.36 12.39
C VAL A 62 14.55 7.55 13.27
N ALA A 63 13.78 7.81 14.33
CA ALA A 63 14.01 8.91 15.24
C ALA A 63 15.39 8.84 15.92
N SER A 64 15.79 7.65 16.38
CA SER A 64 17.08 7.45 17.05
C SER A 64 18.30 7.55 16.14
N ASN A 65 18.13 7.42 14.82
CA ASN A 65 19.25 7.34 13.87
C ASN A 65 19.22 8.42 12.77
N ILE A 66 18.25 9.36 12.79
CA ILE A 66 18.09 10.34 11.71
C ILE A 66 19.31 11.27 11.54
N ASP A 67 20.06 11.53 12.61
CA ASP A 67 21.33 12.30 12.56
C ASP A 67 22.47 11.53 11.88
N GLN A 68 22.33 10.20 11.75
CA GLN A 68 23.31 9.34 11.07
C GLN A 68 23.05 9.24 9.56
N PHE A 69 21.95 9.81 9.06
CA PHE A 69 21.68 9.80 7.62
C PHE A 69 22.72 10.65 6.88
N ARG A 70 23.58 9.98 6.10
CA ARG A 70 24.73 10.60 5.42
C ARG A 70 24.41 11.20 4.05
N GLY A 71 23.15 11.20 3.62
CA GLY A 71 22.75 11.65 2.29
C GLY A 71 23.03 10.65 1.17
N GLU A 72 23.41 9.42 1.50
CA GLU A 72 23.52 8.32 0.54
C GLU A 72 22.09 7.88 0.16
N GLY A 73 21.61 8.36 -0.99
CA GLY A 73 20.24 8.15 -1.45
C GLY A 73 19.23 9.13 -0.84
N THR A 74 17.95 8.78 -0.89
CA THR A 74 16.86 9.63 -0.36
C THR A 74 16.46 9.21 1.04
N GLU A 75 16.02 10.16 1.87
CA GLU A 75 15.55 9.87 3.24
C GLU A 75 14.42 8.83 3.29
N LYS A 76 13.55 8.82 2.27
CA LYS A 76 12.50 7.80 2.12
C LYS A 76 13.08 6.39 1.96
N ASN A 77 14.12 6.22 1.14
CA ASN A 77 14.73 4.91 0.90
C ASN A 77 15.44 4.44 2.15
N TRP A 78 16.10 5.35 2.87
CA TRP A 78 16.70 5.05 4.17
C TRP A 78 15.65 4.60 5.21
N VAL A 79 14.48 5.25 5.27
CA VAL A 79 13.35 4.79 6.09
C VAL A 79 12.87 3.40 5.66
N PHE A 80 12.76 3.14 4.35
CA PHE A 80 12.38 1.82 3.84
C PHE A 80 13.41 0.73 4.20
N THR A 81 14.71 1.06 4.21
CA THR A 81 15.74 0.13 4.70
C THR A 81 15.56 -0.21 6.17
N ILE A 82 15.25 0.78 7.02
CA ILE A 82 14.96 0.53 8.43
C ILE A 82 13.70 -0.35 8.58
N ALA A 83 12.67 -0.10 7.78
CA ALA A 83 11.45 -0.90 7.78
C ALA A 83 11.73 -2.36 7.35
N LYS A 84 12.47 -2.56 6.26
CA LYS A 84 12.92 -3.87 5.77
C LYS A 84 13.68 -4.64 6.84
N ASN A 85 14.68 -4.00 7.47
CA ASN A 85 15.47 -4.65 8.52
C ASN A 85 14.63 -4.95 9.77
N THR A 86 13.63 -4.13 10.07
CA THR A 86 12.70 -4.35 11.19
C THR A 86 11.78 -5.53 10.90
N ALA A 87 11.21 -5.63 9.70
CA ALA A 87 10.42 -6.78 9.26
C ALA A 87 11.26 -8.06 9.21
N PHE A 88 12.47 -8.00 8.64
CA PHE A 88 13.41 -9.12 8.62
C PHE A 88 13.66 -9.68 10.02
N ASN A 89 13.98 -8.81 11.00
CA ASN A 89 14.21 -9.22 12.38
C ASN A 89 12.96 -9.83 13.04
N TYR A 90 11.77 -9.33 12.72
CA TYR A 90 10.52 -9.90 13.19
C TYR A 90 10.32 -11.35 12.71
N PHE A 91 10.54 -11.62 11.41
CA PHE A 91 10.40 -12.96 10.86
C PHE A 91 11.51 -13.89 11.36
N LYS A 92 12.74 -13.38 11.47
CA LYS A 92 13.90 -14.11 12.00
C LYS A 92 13.68 -14.56 13.45
N THR A 93 13.22 -13.67 14.33
CA THR A 93 12.99 -14.02 15.75
C THR A 93 11.86 -15.03 15.92
N ARG A 94 10.84 -14.98 15.06
CA ARG A 94 9.70 -15.91 15.08
C ARG A 94 9.98 -17.21 14.33
N LYS A 95 11.12 -17.33 13.63
CA LYS A 95 11.46 -18.46 12.75
C LYS A 95 10.35 -18.81 11.76
N LYS A 96 9.65 -17.79 11.24
CA LYS A 96 8.55 -17.94 10.28
C LYS A 96 8.87 -17.15 9.02
N LEU A 97 8.56 -17.70 7.86
CA LEU A 97 8.64 -16.96 6.61
C LEU A 97 7.34 -16.15 6.43
N PRO A 98 7.40 -14.98 5.77
CA PRO A 98 6.22 -14.29 5.30
C PRO A 98 5.38 -15.21 4.41
N ILE A 99 4.06 -15.18 4.58
CA ILE A 99 3.14 -15.72 3.58
C ILE A 99 2.99 -14.61 2.55
N LEU A 100 3.29 -14.87 1.28
CA LEU A 100 3.16 -13.86 0.24
C LEU A 100 1.77 -13.87 -0.38
N SER A 101 1.23 -12.69 -0.70
CA SER A 101 -0.10 -12.56 -1.31
C SER A 101 -0.26 -13.35 -2.62
N SER A 102 0.82 -13.53 -3.39
CA SER A 102 0.85 -14.37 -4.59
C SER A 102 0.66 -15.87 -4.31
N GLU A 103 1.00 -16.32 -3.11
CA GLU A 103 0.94 -17.74 -2.69
C GLU A 103 -0.43 -18.12 -2.11
N LEU A 104 -1.23 -17.13 -1.69
CA LEU A 104 -2.57 -17.32 -1.13
C LEU A 104 -3.65 -17.70 -2.17
N LYS A 105 -3.29 -17.86 -3.46
CA LYS A 105 -4.24 -18.22 -4.53
C LYS A 105 -4.71 -19.69 -4.52
N ASN A 106 -4.35 -20.48 -3.51
CA ASN A 106 -4.91 -21.80 -3.26
C ASN A 106 -5.55 -21.83 -1.88
N PRO A 107 -6.89 -21.87 -1.74
CA PRO A 107 -7.51 -22.14 -0.46
C PRO A 107 -7.40 -23.64 -0.20
N VAL A 108 -6.33 -24.08 0.46
CA VAL A 108 -6.37 -25.32 1.24
C VAL A 108 -6.79 -24.91 2.64
N TYR A 109 -8.07 -25.09 2.93
CA TYR A 109 -8.57 -25.02 4.29
C TYR A 109 -8.06 -26.27 5.01
N ASP A 110 -7.02 -26.13 5.81
CA ASP A 110 -6.79 -27.08 6.89
C ASP A 110 -7.31 -26.43 8.17
N GLU A 111 -8.36 -27.05 8.71
CA GLU A 111 -8.97 -26.78 10.00
C GLU A 111 -7.87 -26.77 11.08
N VAL A 112 -7.80 -25.70 11.87
CA VAL A 112 -6.99 -25.70 13.09
C VAL A 112 -7.94 -25.89 14.26
N ASP A 113 -7.98 -27.13 14.72
CA ASP A 113 -8.64 -27.59 15.94
C ASP A 113 -7.96 -26.94 17.17
N GLU A 114 -8.78 -26.45 18.10
CA GLU A 114 -8.36 -25.92 19.39
C GLU A 114 -8.05 -27.11 20.32
N GLY A 115 -6.77 -27.35 20.62
CA GLY A 115 -6.35 -28.42 21.51
C GLY A 115 -5.01 -28.12 22.22
N GLU A 116 -4.96 -28.47 23.50
CA GLU A 116 -4.09 -27.94 24.56
C GLU A 116 -2.59 -28.28 24.48
N GLU A 117 -1.79 -27.49 25.21
CA GLU A 117 -0.34 -27.66 25.43
C GLU A 117 0.06 -29.02 25.99
N GLN A 118 1.02 -29.69 25.35
CA GLN A 118 2.09 -30.44 26.03
C GLN A 118 3.43 -30.23 25.31
N LYS A 119 4.40 -29.61 26.02
CA LYS A 119 5.79 -29.49 25.57
C LYS A 119 6.56 -30.73 25.99
N GLU A 120 6.97 -31.55 25.02
CA GLU A 120 8.04 -32.53 25.25
C GLU A 120 9.43 -31.90 25.03
N PRO A 121 10.47 -32.35 25.75
CA PRO A 121 11.80 -31.73 25.72
C PRO A 121 12.47 -31.95 24.37
N LEU A 122 13.05 -30.86 23.83
CA LEU A 122 13.76 -30.81 22.57
C LEU A 122 14.90 -31.84 22.50
N GLU A 123 14.68 -32.93 21.77
CA GLU A 123 15.76 -33.74 21.23
C GLU A 123 16.38 -32.99 20.03
N ASN A 124 17.53 -32.36 20.30
CA ASN A 124 18.48 -31.79 19.36
C ASN A 124 17.97 -30.70 18.37
N PRO A 125 17.94 -29.41 18.77
CA PRO A 125 17.45 -28.30 17.96
C PRO A 125 18.26 -27.94 16.70
N GLN A 126 19.32 -28.66 16.35
CA GLN A 126 20.30 -28.23 15.32
C GLN A 126 20.28 -29.04 14.01
N GLU A 127 19.53 -30.15 13.92
CA GLU A 127 19.56 -31.03 12.74
C GLU A 127 18.18 -31.29 12.11
N LEU A 128 17.45 -30.23 11.74
CA LEU A 128 16.50 -30.26 10.61
C LEU A 128 16.05 -28.86 10.19
N TYR A 129 16.97 -28.03 9.69
CA TYR A 129 16.57 -26.82 8.96
C TYR A 129 16.95 -27.00 7.48
N PRO A 130 15.98 -26.93 6.54
CA PRO A 130 16.33 -26.87 5.12
C PRO A 130 17.24 -25.67 4.89
N THR A 131 18.31 -25.86 4.12
CA THR A 131 19.39 -24.93 3.79
C THR A 131 18.92 -23.67 3.03
N ASP A 132 18.14 -22.83 3.69
CA ASP A 132 18.70 -21.63 4.33
C ASP A 132 17.55 -20.63 4.57
N PHE A 133 16.93 -20.70 5.76
CA PHE A 133 15.83 -19.81 6.16
C PHE A 133 16.21 -18.34 5.99
N GLU A 134 17.45 -17.98 6.34
CA GLU A 134 17.92 -16.60 6.23
C GLU A 134 18.05 -16.20 4.76
N ASN A 135 18.62 -17.04 3.88
CA ASN A 135 18.65 -16.73 2.45
C ASN A 135 17.26 -16.61 1.83
N ARG A 136 16.31 -17.46 2.26
CA ARG A 136 14.92 -17.38 1.80
C ARG A 136 14.27 -16.09 2.26
N LEU A 137 14.43 -15.74 3.53
CA LEU A 137 13.90 -14.49 4.09
C LEU A 137 14.55 -13.27 3.43
N ASP A 138 15.86 -13.28 3.22
CA ASP A 138 16.59 -12.26 2.45
C ASP A 138 16.07 -12.16 1.02
N GLY A 139 15.81 -13.30 0.37
CA GLY A 139 15.17 -13.36 -0.95
C GLY A 139 13.83 -12.65 -0.97
N ILE A 140 12.98 -12.89 0.03
CA ILE A 140 11.66 -12.28 0.15
C ILE A 140 11.78 -10.76 0.45
N MET A 141 12.71 -10.37 1.32
CA MET A 141 12.87 -8.96 1.74
C MET A 141 13.63 -8.09 0.73
N ARG A 142 14.38 -8.70 -0.21
CA ARG A 142 15.30 -8.01 -1.13
C ARG A 142 14.66 -6.83 -1.86
N ASP A 143 13.42 -6.99 -2.28
CA ASP A 143 12.72 -6.01 -3.12
C ASP A 143 11.74 -5.12 -2.33
N MET A 144 11.68 -5.22 -1.00
CA MET A 144 10.75 -4.41 -0.20
C MET A 144 10.97 -2.92 -0.43
N GLU A 145 12.22 -2.44 -0.36
CA GLU A 145 12.55 -1.03 -0.57
C GLU A 145 12.14 -0.53 -1.96
N LYS A 146 12.39 -1.34 -2.99
CA LYS A 146 12.02 -1.05 -4.37
C LYS A 146 10.50 -1.03 -4.55
N THR A 147 9.79 -1.98 -3.94
CA THR A 147 8.33 -2.08 -3.98
C THR A 147 7.69 -0.85 -3.33
N LEU A 148 8.13 -0.50 -2.12
CA LEU A 148 7.68 0.69 -1.40
C LEU A 148 8.02 1.98 -2.16
N CYS A 149 9.18 2.04 -2.83
CA CYS A 149 9.54 3.18 -3.66
C CYS A 149 8.60 3.32 -4.86
N ILE A 150 8.32 2.23 -5.56
CA ILE A 150 7.36 2.22 -6.68
C ILE A 150 5.97 2.61 -6.20
N GLN A 151 5.49 2.07 -5.08
CA GLN A 151 4.18 2.43 -4.50
C GLN A 151 4.10 3.91 -4.15
N LEU A 152 5.11 4.46 -3.45
CA LEU A 152 5.16 5.89 -3.15
C LEU A 152 5.18 6.75 -4.41
N CYS A 153 5.88 6.29 -5.44
CA CYS A 153 5.93 6.94 -6.74
C CYS A 153 4.58 6.89 -7.45
N MET A 154 3.87 5.78 -7.33
CA MET A 154 2.50 5.66 -7.82
C MET A 154 1.57 6.62 -7.09
N GLU A 155 1.58 6.62 -5.77
CA GLU A 155 0.76 7.52 -4.94
C GLU A 155 1.00 8.99 -5.31
N LYS A 156 2.27 9.43 -5.41
CA LYS A 156 2.61 10.80 -5.85
C LYS A 156 2.10 11.12 -7.25
N SER A 157 2.31 10.21 -8.19
CA SER A 157 1.91 10.39 -9.59
C SER A 157 0.39 10.48 -9.70
N LEU A 158 -0.33 9.64 -8.95
CA LEU A 158 -1.78 9.63 -8.86
C LEU A 158 -2.31 10.89 -8.18
N ALA A 159 -1.72 11.32 -7.06
CA ALA A 159 -2.10 12.56 -6.40
C ALA A 159 -1.91 13.78 -7.32
N GLN A 160 -0.83 13.81 -8.11
CA GLN A 160 -0.65 14.85 -9.13
C GLN A 160 -1.70 14.74 -10.23
N TYR A 161 -1.95 13.53 -10.73
CA TYR A 161 -2.99 13.29 -11.73
C TYR A 161 -4.38 13.75 -11.28
N GLU A 162 -4.74 13.48 -10.03
CA GLU A 162 -5.98 13.92 -9.40
C GLU A 162 -6.05 15.43 -9.23
N ARG A 163 -4.94 16.10 -8.90
CA ARG A 163 -4.91 17.57 -8.85
C ARG A 163 -5.20 18.19 -10.21
N ASP A 164 -4.61 17.61 -11.25
CA ASP A 164 -4.81 18.08 -12.62
C ASP A 164 -6.18 17.64 -13.17
N ASN A 165 -6.77 16.58 -12.60
CA ASN A 165 -8.08 16.03 -12.99
C ASN A 165 -8.93 15.70 -11.74
N PRO A 166 -9.52 16.70 -11.06
CA PRO A 166 -10.17 16.54 -9.74
C PRO A 166 -11.34 15.54 -9.68
N HIS A 167 -11.85 15.14 -10.84
CA HIS A 167 -12.99 14.26 -10.99
C HIS A 167 -12.60 12.88 -11.55
N ALA A 168 -11.31 12.60 -11.77
CA ALA A 168 -10.88 11.36 -12.41
C ALA A 168 -11.06 10.09 -11.56
N LEU A 169 -11.12 10.20 -10.23
CA LEU A 169 -11.37 9.04 -9.37
C LEU A 169 -12.85 8.62 -9.34
N CYS A 170 -13.76 9.55 -9.61
CA CYS A 170 -15.18 9.32 -9.34
C CYS A 170 -15.79 8.14 -10.12
N PRO A 171 -15.49 7.95 -11.41
CA PRO A 171 -15.97 6.78 -12.14
C PRO A 171 -15.54 5.46 -11.49
N LEU A 172 -14.29 5.35 -11.05
CA LEU A 172 -13.80 4.11 -10.45
C LEU A 172 -14.36 3.86 -9.06
N LEU A 173 -14.36 4.87 -8.19
CA LEU A 173 -14.91 4.71 -6.83
C LEU A 173 -16.37 4.29 -6.85
N VAL A 174 -17.17 4.90 -7.74
CA VAL A 174 -18.58 4.54 -7.89
C VAL A 174 -18.71 3.14 -8.48
N THR A 175 -17.94 2.80 -9.52
CA THR A 175 -17.96 1.45 -10.12
C THR A 175 -17.63 0.35 -9.12
N LEU A 176 -16.48 0.45 -8.41
CA LEU A 176 -16.08 -0.58 -7.42
C LEU A 176 -17.13 -0.71 -6.32
N SER A 177 -17.69 0.42 -5.88
CA SER A 177 -18.74 0.38 -4.88
C SER A 177 -20.03 -0.27 -5.39
N ASP A 178 -20.42 -0.04 -6.65
CA ASP A 178 -21.63 -0.61 -7.25
C ASP A 178 -21.44 -2.11 -7.54
N LEU A 179 -20.19 -2.55 -7.71
CA LEU A 179 -19.79 -3.96 -7.74
C LEU A 179 -19.71 -4.61 -6.34
N ASN A 180 -20.12 -3.89 -5.28
CA ASN A 180 -20.09 -4.33 -3.88
C ASN A 180 -18.68 -4.72 -3.36
N SER A 181 -17.61 -4.14 -3.91
CA SER A 181 -16.27 -4.31 -3.33
C SER A 181 -16.24 -3.79 -1.88
N PRO A 182 -15.64 -4.52 -0.92
CA PRO A 182 -15.43 -4.06 0.44
C PRO A 182 -14.74 -2.69 0.49
N ILE A 183 -15.14 -1.85 1.44
CA ILE A 183 -14.62 -0.47 1.52
C ILE A 183 -13.14 -0.42 1.84
N GLU A 184 -12.64 -1.43 2.54
CA GLU A 184 -11.23 -1.68 2.85
C GLU A 184 -10.44 -1.93 1.56
N GLU A 185 -10.94 -2.80 0.68
CA GLU A 185 -10.31 -3.09 -0.62
C GLU A 185 -10.27 -1.84 -1.50
N ILE A 186 -11.37 -1.08 -1.58
CA ILE A 186 -11.40 0.19 -2.31
C ILE A 186 -10.39 1.19 -1.74
N ALA A 187 -10.28 1.25 -0.41
CA ALA A 187 -9.35 2.15 0.28
C ALA A 187 -7.89 1.81 -0.04
N ASP A 188 -7.57 0.53 -0.07
CA ASP A 188 -6.23 0.04 -0.43
C ASP A 188 -5.92 0.33 -1.91
N ILE A 189 -6.86 0.10 -2.83
CA ILE A 189 -6.70 0.40 -4.26
C ILE A 189 -6.38 1.89 -4.49
N ILE A 190 -7.03 2.79 -3.74
CA ILE A 190 -6.91 4.24 -3.92
C ILE A 190 -5.82 4.86 -3.04
N PHE A 191 -5.12 4.03 -2.24
CA PHE A 191 -4.10 4.44 -1.27
C PHE A 191 -4.60 5.49 -0.25
N ARG A 192 -5.78 5.27 0.34
CA ARG A 192 -6.37 6.18 1.35
C ARG A 192 -6.87 5.41 2.57
N THR A 193 -7.10 6.11 3.67
CA THR A 193 -7.76 5.49 4.83
C THR A 193 -9.24 5.21 4.51
N VAL A 194 -9.82 4.20 5.16
CA VAL A 194 -11.27 3.88 5.05
C VAL A 194 -12.14 5.12 5.28
N LEU A 195 -11.76 6.00 6.22
CA LEU A 195 -12.50 7.23 6.51
C LEU A 195 -12.44 8.24 5.35
N GLU A 196 -11.26 8.45 4.77
CA GLU A 196 -11.09 9.33 3.61
C GLU A 196 -11.82 8.77 2.38
N THR A 197 -11.72 7.45 2.16
CA THR A 197 -12.42 6.73 1.10
C THR A 197 -13.93 6.90 1.21
N LYS A 198 -14.51 6.73 2.40
CA LYS A 198 -15.94 6.95 2.66
C LYS A 198 -16.38 8.38 2.34
N LYS A 199 -15.59 9.38 2.75
CA LYS A 199 -15.87 10.80 2.46
C LYS A 199 -15.82 11.09 0.96
N LEU A 200 -14.78 10.61 0.28
CA LEU A 200 -14.56 10.82 -1.15
C LEU A 200 -15.63 10.11 -2.00
N LEU A 201 -15.97 8.86 -1.66
CA LEU A 201 -17.03 8.11 -2.34
C LEU A 201 -18.39 8.84 -2.26
N LYS A 202 -18.72 9.42 -1.11
CA LYS A 202 -19.94 10.22 -0.96
C LYS A 202 -19.96 11.43 -1.90
N GLN A 203 -18.83 12.13 -2.03
CA GLN A 203 -18.69 13.25 -2.97
C GLN A 203 -18.80 12.77 -4.43
N CYS A 204 -18.10 11.70 -4.79
CA CYS A 204 -18.13 11.16 -6.14
C CYS A 204 -19.49 10.63 -6.57
N ARG A 205 -20.24 9.97 -5.68
CA ARG A 205 -21.64 9.60 -5.96
C ARG A 205 -22.52 10.80 -6.26
N LYS A 206 -22.33 11.93 -5.56
CA LYS A 206 -23.08 13.16 -5.84
C LYS A 206 -22.72 13.75 -7.21
N GLU A 207 -21.45 13.71 -7.58
CA GLU A 207 -20.99 14.18 -8.89
C GLU A 207 -21.52 13.30 -10.02
N MET A 208 -21.34 11.98 -9.92
CA MET A 208 -21.74 11.00 -10.95
C MET A 208 -23.24 11.05 -11.25
N LYS A 209 -24.09 11.33 -10.26
CA LYS A 209 -25.55 11.49 -10.44
C LYS A 209 -25.97 12.61 -11.40
N ARG A 210 -25.07 13.53 -11.74
CA ARG A 210 -25.36 14.63 -12.67
C ARG A 210 -25.29 14.22 -14.14
N TYR A 211 -24.78 13.03 -14.42
CA TYR A 211 -24.54 12.53 -15.76
C TYR A 211 -25.31 11.22 -15.95
N LYS A 212 -25.82 11.01 -17.16
CA LYS A 212 -26.58 9.81 -17.51
C LYS A 212 -25.71 8.57 -17.54
N ASP A 213 -24.50 8.70 -18.08
CA ASP A 213 -23.57 7.60 -18.31
C ASP A 213 -22.11 8.11 -18.39
N TYR A 214 -21.16 7.17 -18.53
CA TYR A 214 -19.74 7.52 -18.66
C TYR A 214 -19.41 8.30 -19.92
N ASN A 215 -20.20 8.18 -20.99
CA ASN A 215 -19.95 8.93 -22.22
C ASN A 215 -20.29 10.41 -22.02
N GLU A 216 -21.39 10.72 -21.33
CA GLU A 216 -21.70 12.10 -20.94
C GLU A 216 -20.67 12.68 -19.96
N TYR A 217 -20.24 11.86 -18.98
CA TYR A 217 -19.18 12.23 -18.04
C TYR A 217 -17.85 12.56 -18.73
N GLU A 218 -17.43 11.71 -19.66
CA GLU A 218 -16.20 11.89 -20.43
C GLU A 218 -16.29 13.10 -21.37
N LYS A 219 -17.45 13.39 -21.97
CA LYS A 219 -17.63 14.62 -22.76
C LYS A 219 -17.36 15.88 -21.93
N LYS A 220 -17.72 15.86 -20.64
CA LYS A 220 -17.53 17.01 -19.74
C LYS A 220 -16.08 17.18 -19.27
N TYR A 221 -15.44 16.08 -18.87
CA TYR A 221 -14.10 16.11 -18.23
C TYR A 221 -12.97 15.62 -19.13
N GLY A 222 -13.28 15.23 -20.35
CA GLY A 222 -12.36 14.59 -21.28
C GLY A 222 -12.04 13.15 -20.90
N GLN A 223 -11.29 12.50 -21.79
CA GLN A 223 -10.88 11.10 -21.65
C GLN A 223 -10.03 10.81 -20.40
N ALA A 224 -9.35 11.83 -19.86
CA ALA A 224 -8.56 11.71 -18.65
C ALA A 224 -9.40 11.25 -17.44
N SER A 225 -10.69 11.60 -17.40
CA SER A 225 -11.54 11.29 -16.26
C SER A 225 -11.86 9.79 -16.12
N LEU A 226 -11.74 9.01 -17.21
CA LEU A 226 -11.94 7.56 -17.20
C LEU A 226 -10.64 6.78 -17.07
N CYS A 227 -9.46 7.43 -17.13
CA CYS A 227 -8.20 6.70 -17.20
C CYS A 227 -7.93 5.83 -15.98
N TRP A 228 -8.33 6.29 -14.79
CA TRP A 228 -8.15 5.53 -13.57
C TRP A 228 -9.04 4.28 -13.55
N LEU A 229 -10.32 4.44 -13.89
CA LEU A 229 -11.28 3.34 -14.06
C LEU A 229 -10.76 2.31 -15.07
N ILE A 230 -10.36 2.76 -16.26
CA ILE A 230 -9.91 1.88 -17.33
C ILE A 230 -8.64 1.11 -16.91
N ILE A 231 -7.64 1.79 -16.34
CA ILE A 231 -6.37 1.14 -15.99
C ILE A 231 -6.55 0.09 -14.91
N GLN A 232 -7.38 0.36 -13.90
CA GLN A 232 -7.61 -0.60 -12.81
C GLN A 232 -8.46 -1.77 -13.27
N LEU A 233 -9.53 -1.54 -14.05
CA LEU A 233 -10.31 -2.66 -14.58
C LEU A 233 -9.50 -3.55 -15.54
N GLN A 234 -8.46 -3.02 -16.19
CA GLN A 234 -7.54 -3.84 -17.00
C GLN A 234 -6.70 -4.83 -16.17
N GLU A 235 -6.56 -4.61 -14.85
CA GLU A 235 -5.95 -5.59 -13.96
C GLU A 235 -6.93 -6.70 -13.57
N MET A 236 -8.24 -6.47 -13.75
CA MET A 236 -9.32 -7.35 -13.31
C MET A 236 -10.08 -8.05 -14.45
N GLY A 237 -9.95 -7.59 -15.70
CA GLY A 237 -10.75 -8.10 -16.81
C GLY A 237 -10.26 -7.73 -18.21
N THR A 238 -10.94 -8.31 -19.20
CA THR A 238 -10.70 -8.12 -20.63
C THR A 238 -11.28 -6.79 -21.12
N ALA A 239 -10.76 -6.28 -22.24
CA ALA A 239 -11.27 -5.05 -22.85
C ALA A 239 -12.77 -5.13 -23.22
N LYS A 240 -13.28 -6.33 -23.47
CA LYS A 240 -14.70 -6.58 -23.75
C LYS A 240 -15.54 -6.38 -22.49
N GLU A 241 -15.18 -7.03 -21.38
CA GLU A 241 -15.87 -6.90 -20.08
C GLU A 241 -15.85 -5.46 -19.59
N ILE A 242 -14.71 -4.77 -19.75
CA ILE A 242 -14.59 -3.34 -19.44
C ILE A 242 -15.57 -2.52 -20.29
N GLY A 243 -15.68 -2.84 -21.58
CA GLY A 243 -16.61 -2.20 -22.51
C GLY A 243 -18.07 -2.36 -22.09
N GLU A 244 -18.44 -3.54 -21.59
CA GLU A 244 -19.76 -3.81 -21.03
C GLU A 244 -20.04 -2.95 -19.79
N ILE A 245 -19.05 -2.79 -18.90
CA ILE A 245 -19.16 -1.93 -17.71
C ILE A 245 -19.35 -0.46 -18.11
N ILE A 246 -18.57 0.04 -19.08
CA ILE A 246 -18.53 1.48 -19.38
C ILE A 246 -19.40 1.91 -20.58
N GLY A 247 -20.12 0.98 -21.20
CA GLY A 247 -20.97 1.24 -22.37
C GLY A 247 -20.16 1.62 -23.61
N LYS A 248 -19.04 0.93 -23.87
CA LYS A 248 -18.15 1.14 -25.02
C LYS A 248 -17.79 -0.17 -25.71
N ASP A 249 -17.46 -0.09 -27.00
CA ASP A 249 -16.92 -1.25 -27.71
C ASP A 249 -15.46 -1.54 -27.32
N GLU A 250 -15.04 -2.77 -27.56
CA GLU A 250 -13.71 -3.26 -27.20
C GLU A 250 -12.56 -2.43 -27.83
N SER A 251 -12.74 -1.97 -29.07
CA SER A 251 -11.73 -1.17 -29.77
C SER A 251 -11.57 0.20 -29.14
N ALA A 252 -12.68 0.84 -28.77
CA ALA A 252 -12.67 2.10 -28.03
C ALA A 252 -11.99 1.96 -26.65
N VAL A 253 -12.24 0.86 -25.93
CA VAL A 253 -11.58 0.56 -24.65
C VAL A 253 -10.08 0.41 -24.83
N ARG A 254 -9.63 -0.42 -25.79
CA ARG A 254 -8.19 -0.62 -26.07
C ARG A 254 -7.49 0.68 -26.45
N THR A 255 -8.14 1.50 -27.27
CA THR A 255 -7.63 2.82 -27.67
C THR A 255 -7.51 3.75 -26.47
N ALA A 256 -8.56 3.82 -25.64
CA ALA A 256 -8.55 4.62 -24.42
C ALA A 256 -7.48 4.18 -23.44
N ALA A 257 -7.35 2.87 -23.19
CA ALA A 257 -6.30 2.30 -22.35
C ALA A 257 -4.88 2.68 -22.81
N SER A 258 -4.61 2.59 -24.12
CA SER A 258 -3.31 2.99 -24.69
C SER A 258 -3.03 4.47 -24.42
N ARG A 259 -4.03 5.33 -24.63
CA ARG A 259 -3.92 6.78 -24.39
C ARG A 259 -3.75 7.10 -22.91
N CYS A 260 -4.49 6.42 -22.04
CA CYS A 260 -4.40 6.57 -20.59
C CYS A 260 -3.03 6.16 -20.06
N ARG A 261 -2.47 5.03 -20.53
CA ARG A 261 -1.09 4.64 -20.20
C ARG A 261 -0.08 5.70 -20.64
N LYS A 262 -0.24 6.28 -21.84
CA LYS A 262 0.63 7.37 -22.32
C LYS A 262 0.51 8.63 -21.46
N ASN A 263 -0.71 9.01 -21.09
CA ASN A 263 -0.98 10.16 -20.24
C ASN A 263 -0.42 9.94 -18.83
N MET A 264 -0.64 8.78 -18.21
CA MET A 264 -0.11 8.52 -16.87
C MET A 264 1.42 8.38 -16.86
N LYS A 265 2.02 7.88 -17.95
CA LYS A 265 3.49 7.77 -18.07
C LYS A 265 4.22 9.08 -17.83
N THR A 266 3.64 10.24 -18.16
CA THR A 266 4.28 11.53 -17.89
C THR A 266 4.36 11.84 -16.39
N TYR A 267 3.36 11.42 -15.61
CA TYR A 267 3.35 11.58 -14.15
C TYR A 267 4.38 10.64 -13.50
N PHE A 268 4.50 9.41 -14.01
CA PHE A 268 5.50 8.45 -13.52
C PHE A 268 6.95 8.78 -13.90
N LYS A 269 7.18 9.60 -14.94
CA LYS A 269 8.54 9.89 -15.43
C LYS A 269 9.39 10.61 -14.38
N GLN A 270 8.80 11.50 -13.60
CA GLN A 270 9.48 12.25 -12.52
C GLN A 270 9.86 11.34 -11.34
N CYS A 271 9.15 10.24 -11.16
CA CYS A 271 9.34 9.32 -10.04
C CYS A 271 10.52 8.36 -10.23
N LYS A 272 10.90 8.06 -11.48
CA LYS A 272 12.01 7.15 -11.81
C LYS A 272 13.41 7.75 -11.56
N GLU A 273 13.48 9.04 -11.25
CA GLU A 273 14.71 9.72 -10.85
C GLU A 273 14.82 9.79 -9.31
N GLU A 274 13.69 9.58 -8.60
CA GLU A 274 13.65 9.54 -7.13
C GLU A 274 13.67 8.10 -6.56
N CYS A 275 13.42 7.09 -7.40
CA CYS A 275 13.77 5.69 -7.17
C CYS A 275 14.99 5.37 -8.05
#